data_AF-A0A7S2IZW1-F1
#
_entry.id   AF-A0A7S2IZW1-F1
#
_cell.length_a   1.000
_cell.length_b   1.000
_cell.length_c   1.000
_cell.angle_alpha   90.00
_cell.angle_beta   90.00
_cell.angle_gamma   90.00
#
_symmetry.space_group_name_H-M   'P 1'
#
loop_
_entity.id
_entity.type
_entity.pdbx_description
1 polymer ?
#
loop_
_entity_poly.entity_id
_entity_poly.type
_entity_poly.pdbx_seq_one_letter_code
_entity_poly.pdbx_strand_id
1 'polypeptide(L)'
;TIWGQNAMSRWTPDNGICLAWPSAAKLVDSSAPPLSEFGTSTLLDHLEEALNRTLQPNLWPSMPKNGGGVEQVGATQAVNDLLLKSVGGKLTFFPGWEPGQAVSFQRLRAPGAFLVSASRDAAGTLQPISLLSEAGALCRLKARDAADAAGRGAQAGMAPLVAAEPLVTTAAGATVRVECSRDQCWFNTTRGMTYHIMYTKE
;
A
#
# COMPACT_ATOMS: atom_id res chain seq x y z
N THR A 1 4.85 -6.60 -20.22
CA THR A 1 4.81 -6.24 -18.79
C THR A 1 3.67 -7.00 -18.13
N ILE A 2 3.57 -7.01 -16.79
CA ILE A 2 2.38 -7.56 -16.09
C ILE A 2 1.10 -6.88 -16.61
N TRP A 3 1.16 -5.60 -16.97
CA TRP A 3 0.03 -4.82 -17.46
C TRP A 3 -0.36 -5.20 -18.88
N GLY A 4 0.63 -5.41 -19.76
CA GLY A 4 0.36 -5.97 -21.08
C GLY A 4 -0.30 -7.36 -21.01
N GLN A 5 0.13 -8.22 -20.07
CA GLN A 5 -0.52 -9.52 -19.84
C GLN A 5 -1.96 -9.39 -19.33
N ASN A 6 -2.18 -8.48 -18.37
CA ASN A 6 -3.52 -8.21 -17.87
C ASN A 6 -4.41 -7.59 -18.96
N ALA A 7 -3.89 -6.69 -19.79
CA ALA A 7 -4.63 -6.12 -20.92
C ALA A 7 -5.06 -7.20 -21.94
N MET A 8 -4.20 -8.18 -22.24
CA MET A 8 -4.55 -9.30 -23.13
C MET A 8 -5.70 -10.15 -22.59
N SER A 9 -5.80 -10.30 -21.27
CA SER A 9 -6.91 -10.99 -20.60
C SER A 9 -8.09 -10.07 -20.25
N ARG A 10 -8.06 -8.80 -20.70
CA ARG A 10 -9.02 -7.76 -20.31
C ARG A 10 -9.21 -7.68 -18.79
N TRP A 11 -8.12 -7.87 -18.06
CA TRP A 11 -8.06 -7.89 -16.60
C TRP A 11 -8.95 -8.94 -15.92
N THR A 12 -9.50 -9.90 -16.68
CA THR A 12 -10.37 -10.97 -16.19
C THR A 12 -9.90 -12.31 -16.73
N PRO A 13 -8.80 -12.89 -16.21
CA PRO A 13 -8.27 -14.16 -16.70
C PRO A 13 -9.26 -15.32 -16.48
N ASP A 14 -9.36 -16.22 -17.46
CA ASP A 14 -10.28 -17.38 -17.41
C ASP A 14 -10.07 -18.30 -16.19
N ASN A 15 -8.85 -18.36 -15.64
CA ASN A 15 -8.54 -19.23 -14.51
C ASN A 15 -8.70 -18.53 -13.14
N GLY A 16 -8.79 -17.21 -13.09
CA GLY A 16 -9.01 -16.50 -11.83
C GLY A 16 -8.42 -15.10 -11.77
N ILE A 17 -9.13 -14.23 -11.05
CA ILE A 17 -8.73 -12.85 -10.80
C ILE A 17 -7.43 -12.77 -10.00
N CYS A 18 -7.13 -13.78 -9.16
CA CYS A 18 -5.86 -13.85 -8.42
C CYS A 18 -4.59 -13.88 -9.29
N LEU A 19 -4.70 -14.19 -10.59
CA LEU A 19 -3.55 -14.21 -11.50
C LEU A 19 -3.12 -12.81 -11.97
N ALA A 20 -4.06 -11.87 -12.01
CA ALA A 20 -3.82 -10.52 -12.53
C ALA A 20 -3.56 -9.50 -11.42
N TRP A 21 -4.34 -9.54 -10.35
CA TRP A 21 -4.42 -8.42 -9.40
C TRP A 21 -3.24 -8.30 -8.42
N PRO A 22 -2.74 -9.38 -7.78
CA PRO A 22 -1.68 -9.24 -6.78
C PRO A 22 -0.39 -8.68 -7.40
N SER A 23 0.00 -9.21 -8.57
CA SER A 23 1.17 -8.73 -9.31
C SER A 23 0.97 -7.28 -9.77
N ALA A 24 -0.26 -6.90 -10.15
CA ALA A 24 -0.57 -5.54 -10.53
C ALA A 24 -0.58 -4.56 -9.34
N ALA A 25 -1.11 -4.94 -8.19
CA ALA A 25 -1.05 -4.08 -7.00
C ALA A 25 0.41 -3.76 -6.59
N LYS A 26 1.36 -4.66 -6.85
CA LYS A 26 2.78 -4.45 -6.55
C LYS A 26 3.42 -3.33 -7.36
N LEU A 27 3.04 -3.09 -8.62
CA LEU A 27 3.65 -2.01 -9.43
C LEU A 27 2.88 -0.69 -9.45
N VAL A 28 1.72 -0.59 -8.76
CA VAL A 28 1.07 0.71 -8.59
C VAL A 28 2.00 1.69 -7.89
N ASP A 29 2.04 2.90 -8.45
CA ASP A 29 2.81 4.03 -7.98
C ASP A 29 1.86 5.20 -7.71
N SER A 30 1.83 5.69 -6.46
CA SER A 30 0.98 6.80 -6.07
C SER A 30 1.38 8.13 -6.71
N SER A 31 2.60 8.23 -7.25
CA SER A 31 3.08 9.41 -7.99
C SER A 31 2.74 9.36 -9.48
N ALA A 32 2.32 8.20 -10.00
CA ALA A 32 1.92 8.07 -11.38
C ALA A 32 0.57 8.79 -11.63
N PRO A 33 0.35 9.38 -12.82
CA PRO A 33 -0.95 9.94 -13.17
C PRO A 33 -2.06 8.89 -12.97
N PRO A 34 -3.21 9.24 -12.35
CA PRO A 34 -4.23 8.26 -11.96
C PRO A 34 -4.75 7.36 -13.10
N LEU A 35 -4.80 7.91 -14.32
CA LEU A 35 -5.27 7.22 -15.54
C LEU A 35 -4.13 6.64 -16.41
N SER A 36 -2.91 6.55 -15.87
CA SER A 36 -1.77 5.94 -16.58
C SER A 36 -1.71 4.42 -16.38
N GLU A 37 -0.80 3.73 -17.09
CA GLU A 37 -0.56 2.30 -16.91
C GLU A 37 -0.31 1.98 -15.43
N PHE A 38 0.47 2.75 -14.68
CA PHE A 38 0.75 2.49 -13.25
C PHE A 38 -0.17 3.24 -12.28
N GLY A 39 -1.21 3.89 -12.82
CA GLY A 39 -2.14 4.72 -12.09
C GLY A 39 -3.07 3.91 -11.19
N THR A 40 -3.42 4.51 -10.04
CA THR A 40 -4.32 3.87 -9.08
C THR A 40 -5.73 3.71 -9.61
N SER A 41 -6.32 4.76 -10.21
CA SER A 41 -7.69 4.72 -10.73
C SER A 41 -7.80 3.70 -11.85
N THR A 42 -6.83 3.65 -12.79
CA THR A 42 -6.78 2.61 -13.83
C THR A 42 -6.88 1.20 -13.24
N LEU A 43 -6.13 0.90 -12.17
CA LEU A 43 -6.16 -0.44 -11.58
C LEU A 43 -7.49 -0.73 -10.88
N LEU A 44 -8.02 0.23 -10.12
CA LEU A 44 -9.28 0.07 -9.40
C LEU A 44 -10.47 -0.06 -10.34
N ASP A 45 -10.52 0.73 -11.42
CA ASP A 45 -11.55 0.67 -12.46
C ASP A 45 -11.57 -0.72 -13.11
N HIS A 46 -10.40 -1.26 -13.47
CA HIS A 46 -10.33 -2.61 -14.03
C HIS A 46 -10.71 -3.69 -13.01
N LEU A 47 -10.39 -3.50 -11.72
CA LEU A 47 -10.77 -4.44 -10.67
C LEU A 47 -12.29 -4.46 -10.50
N GLU A 48 -12.92 -3.29 -10.46
CA GLU A 48 -14.37 -3.14 -10.43
C GLU A 48 -15.02 -3.80 -11.65
N GLU A 49 -14.49 -3.57 -12.86
CA GLU A 49 -14.99 -4.18 -14.08
C GLU A 49 -14.90 -5.72 -14.04
N ALA A 50 -13.79 -6.28 -13.56
CA ALA A 50 -13.63 -7.73 -13.41
C ALA A 50 -14.58 -8.32 -12.37
N LEU A 51 -14.79 -7.62 -11.24
CA LEU A 51 -15.75 -8.03 -10.22
C LEU A 51 -17.19 -7.99 -10.75
N ASN A 52 -17.58 -6.92 -11.43
CA ASN A 52 -18.91 -6.78 -12.05
C ASN A 52 -19.20 -7.86 -13.11
N ARG A 53 -18.15 -8.38 -13.77
CA ARG A 53 -18.29 -9.48 -14.74
C ARG A 53 -18.38 -10.86 -14.13
N THR A 54 -17.74 -11.08 -12.98
CA THR A 54 -17.51 -12.42 -12.46
C THR A 54 -18.25 -12.73 -11.17
N LEU A 55 -18.57 -11.73 -10.34
CA LEU A 55 -19.23 -11.97 -9.06
C LEU A 55 -20.68 -12.45 -9.25
N GLN A 56 -20.98 -13.56 -8.60
CA GLN A 56 -22.34 -14.07 -8.40
C GLN A 56 -23.01 -13.37 -7.21
N PRO A 57 -24.35 -13.51 -7.00
CA PRO A 57 -25.05 -12.91 -5.87
C PRO A 57 -24.53 -13.30 -4.48
N ASN A 58 -23.83 -14.43 -4.36
CA ASN A 58 -23.16 -14.89 -3.14
C ASN A 58 -21.71 -14.37 -3.02
N LEU A 59 -21.31 -13.40 -3.85
CA LEU A 59 -19.95 -12.85 -3.97
C LEU A 59 -18.88 -13.87 -4.39
N TRP A 60 -19.29 -15.01 -4.93
CA TRP A 60 -18.37 -15.97 -5.52
C TRP A 60 -17.96 -15.53 -6.93
N PRO A 61 -16.65 -15.35 -7.22
CA PRO A 61 -16.20 -15.06 -8.57
C PRO A 61 -16.34 -16.29 -9.47
N SER A 62 -17.30 -16.27 -10.38
CA SER A 62 -17.51 -17.28 -11.42
C SER A 62 -16.68 -16.94 -12.65
N MET A 63 -15.61 -17.69 -12.90
CA MET A 63 -14.78 -17.49 -14.08
C MET A 63 -15.34 -18.24 -15.30
N PRO A 64 -15.02 -17.78 -16.52
CA PRO A 64 -15.22 -18.57 -17.73
C PRO A 64 -14.56 -19.95 -17.63
N LYS A 65 -15.10 -20.95 -18.34
CA LYS A 65 -14.52 -22.31 -18.46
C LYS A 65 -14.36 -23.07 -17.13
N ASN A 66 -15.14 -22.74 -16.11
CA ASN A 66 -15.07 -23.36 -14.77
C ASN A 66 -13.68 -23.20 -14.10
N GLY A 67 -12.93 -22.16 -14.46
CA GLY A 67 -11.72 -21.79 -13.72
C GLY A 67 -12.03 -21.14 -12.38
N GLY A 68 -11.00 -20.91 -11.56
CA GLY A 68 -11.16 -20.31 -10.25
C GLY A 68 -11.43 -21.34 -9.15
N GLY A 69 -11.77 -20.81 -7.97
CA GLY A 69 -11.89 -21.61 -6.76
C GLY A 69 -11.51 -20.80 -5.53
N VAL A 70 -10.91 -21.48 -4.56
CA VAL A 70 -10.42 -20.84 -3.33
C VAL A 70 -9.25 -19.89 -3.59
N GLU A 71 -8.49 -20.06 -4.67
CA GLU A 71 -7.36 -19.21 -5.04
C GLU A 71 -7.75 -17.74 -5.25
N GLN A 72 -9.04 -17.45 -5.49
CA GLN A 72 -9.54 -16.09 -5.62
C GLN A 72 -9.34 -15.25 -4.36
N VAL A 73 -9.13 -15.87 -3.18
CA VAL A 73 -8.71 -15.16 -1.97
C VAL A 73 -7.39 -14.38 -2.18
N GLY A 74 -6.57 -14.82 -3.14
CA GLY A 74 -5.38 -14.08 -3.57
C GLY A 74 -5.71 -12.69 -4.10
N ALA A 75 -6.89 -12.45 -4.68
CA ALA A 75 -7.29 -11.10 -5.09
C ALA A 75 -7.43 -10.14 -3.90
N THR A 76 -7.75 -10.63 -2.70
CA THR A 76 -7.74 -9.81 -1.47
C THR A 76 -6.34 -9.31 -1.13
N GLN A 77 -5.28 -10.05 -1.51
CA GLN A 77 -3.90 -9.59 -1.36
C GLN A 77 -3.63 -8.31 -2.18
N ALA A 78 -4.29 -8.14 -3.33
CA ALA A 78 -4.15 -6.93 -4.13
C ALA A 78 -4.63 -5.70 -3.34
N VAL A 79 -5.82 -5.79 -2.72
CA VAL A 79 -6.34 -4.72 -1.85
C VAL A 79 -5.40 -4.43 -0.69
N ASN A 80 -4.88 -5.47 -0.03
CA ASN A 80 -3.89 -5.30 1.04
C ASN A 80 -2.64 -4.56 0.54
N ASP A 81 -2.14 -4.88 -0.65
CA ASP A 81 -0.95 -4.27 -1.24
C ASP A 81 -1.17 -2.82 -1.72
N LEU A 82 -2.41 -2.45 -2.04
CA LEU A 82 -2.80 -1.06 -2.31
C LEU A 82 -2.84 -0.20 -1.04
N LEU A 83 -3.06 -0.83 0.12
CA LEU A 83 -3.11 -0.18 1.44
C LEU A 83 -1.74 -0.16 2.15
N LEU A 84 -1.01 -1.28 2.12
CA LEU A 84 0.30 -1.46 2.74
C LEU A 84 1.17 -2.40 1.91
N LYS A 85 2.24 -1.86 1.34
CA LYS A 85 3.21 -2.60 0.51
C LYS A 85 4.55 -2.74 1.23
N SER A 86 5.25 -3.86 1.00
CA SER A 86 6.52 -4.19 1.66
C SER A 86 7.64 -4.61 0.68
N VAL A 87 7.80 -3.89 -0.43
CA VAL A 87 8.80 -4.22 -1.46
C VAL A 87 10.22 -3.97 -0.94
N GLY A 88 11.08 -4.99 -1.04
CA GLY A 88 12.44 -4.94 -0.50
C GLY A 88 12.49 -4.82 1.03
N GLY A 89 11.41 -5.20 1.72
CA GLY A 89 11.29 -5.07 3.18
C GLY A 89 10.98 -3.65 3.66
N LYS A 90 10.68 -2.71 2.77
CA LYS A 90 10.33 -1.32 3.09
C LYS A 90 8.82 -1.14 3.08
N LEU A 91 8.26 -0.63 4.17
CA LEU A 91 6.84 -0.33 4.29
C LEU A 91 6.48 0.94 3.51
N THR A 92 5.49 0.84 2.63
CA THR A 92 4.89 1.96 1.92
C THR A 92 3.39 1.97 2.22
N PHE A 93 2.89 3.10 2.72
CA PHE A 93 1.49 3.26 3.12
C PHE A 93 0.68 3.93 2.00
N PHE A 94 -0.49 3.36 1.71
CA PHE A 94 -1.43 3.80 0.68
C PHE A 94 -0.78 4.02 -0.70
N PRO A 95 0.09 3.09 -1.19
CA PRO A 95 0.77 3.24 -2.47
C PRO A 95 -0.17 3.24 -3.67
N GLY A 96 -1.41 2.77 -3.51
CA GLY A 96 -2.35 2.62 -4.61
C GLY A 96 -3.79 2.89 -4.19
N TRP A 97 -4.03 3.98 -3.47
CA TRP A 97 -5.38 4.41 -3.10
C TRP A 97 -5.72 5.79 -3.66
N GLU A 98 -6.95 5.98 -4.15
CA GLU A 98 -7.34 7.17 -4.89
C GLU A 98 -7.06 8.47 -4.13
N PRO A 99 -6.51 9.51 -4.80
CA PRO A 99 -6.42 10.85 -4.25
C PRO A 99 -7.80 11.39 -3.88
N GLY A 100 -7.87 12.28 -2.89
CA GLY A 100 -9.14 12.92 -2.50
C GLY A 100 -10.08 12.04 -1.67
N GLN A 101 -9.74 10.77 -1.43
CA GLN A 101 -10.54 9.85 -0.63
C GLN A 101 -9.87 9.50 0.69
N ALA A 102 -10.67 9.55 1.76
CA ALA A 102 -10.26 9.05 3.06
C ALA A 102 -10.14 7.52 3.03
N VAL A 103 -9.11 6.98 3.69
CA VAL A 103 -8.82 5.55 3.72
C VAL A 103 -8.21 5.16 5.05
N SER A 104 -8.53 3.95 5.53
CA SER A 104 -7.89 3.39 6.71
C SER A 104 -7.80 1.88 6.62
N PHE A 105 -6.83 1.30 7.34
CA PHE A 105 -6.75 -0.13 7.58
C PHE A 105 -6.29 -0.40 9.00
N GLN A 106 -6.62 -1.60 9.49
CA GLN A 106 -6.27 -2.04 10.83
C GLN A 106 -5.56 -3.38 10.80
N ARG A 107 -4.40 -3.46 11.46
CA ARG A 107 -3.64 -4.69 11.72
C ARG A 107 -3.28 -5.50 10.47
N LEU A 108 -2.92 -4.84 9.37
CA LEU A 108 -2.30 -5.54 8.25
C LEU A 108 -0.92 -6.04 8.67
N ARG A 109 -0.62 -7.29 8.30
CA ARG A 109 0.64 -7.95 8.65
C ARG A 109 1.70 -7.64 7.60
N ALA A 110 2.88 -7.23 8.05
CA ALA A 110 4.04 -6.99 7.20
C ALA A 110 5.26 -7.84 7.63
N PRO A 111 6.23 -8.08 6.71
CA PRO A 111 7.49 -8.76 7.03
C PRO A 111 8.19 -8.13 8.22
N GLY A 112 8.81 -8.95 9.08
CA GLY A 112 9.33 -8.52 10.39
C GLY A 112 8.38 -8.75 11.57
N ALA A 113 7.25 -9.43 11.31
CA ALA A 113 6.18 -9.67 12.28
C ALA A 113 5.59 -8.36 12.83
N PHE A 114 5.31 -7.42 11.92
CA PHE A 114 4.65 -6.17 12.26
C PHE A 114 3.15 -6.28 12.01
N LEU A 115 2.35 -5.81 12.97
CA LEU A 115 0.94 -5.49 12.76
C LEU A 115 0.80 -3.99 12.66
N VAL A 116 0.28 -3.52 11.53
CA VAL A 116 0.28 -2.11 11.16
C VAL A 116 -1.15 -1.62 10.98
N SER A 117 -1.43 -0.42 11.50
CA SER A 117 -2.67 0.31 11.27
C SER A 117 -2.34 1.73 10.84
N ALA A 118 -3.05 2.25 9.84
CA ALA A 118 -2.87 3.62 9.38
C ALA A 118 -4.16 4.18 8.82
N SER A 119 -4.25 5.50 8.75
CA SER A 119 -5.32 6.21 8.05
C SER A 119 -4.81 7.45 7.36
N ARG A 120 -5.38 7.76 6.20
CA ARG A 120 -5.15 8.99 5.43
C ARG A 120 -6.50 9.68 5.26
N ASP A 121 -6.58 10.97 5.54
CA ASP A 121 -7.81 11.74 5.33
C ASP A 121 -8.03 12.06 3.84
N ALA A 122 -9.21 12.60 3.51
CA ALA A 122 -9.56 12.98 2.14
C ALA A 122 -8.67 14.12 1.59
N ALA A 123 -8.03 14.91 2.45
CA ALA A 123 -7.06 15.92 2.05
C ALA A 123 -5.65 15.33 1.81
N GLY A 124 -5.46 14.02 1.97
CA GLY A 124 -4.19 13.34 1.77
C GLY A 124 -3.28 13.31 3.01
N THR A 125 -3.73 13.83 4.16
CA THR A 125 -2.93 13.85 5.38
C THR A 125 -2.88 12.46 6.02
N LEU A 126 -1.67 11.94 6.17
CA LEU A 126 -1.41 10.70 6.91
C LEU A 126 -1.52 10.96 8.42
N GLN A 127 -2.44 10.26 9.07
CA GLN A 127 -2.57 10.26 10.53
C GLN A 127 -1.45 9.40 11.16
N PRO A 128 -1.21 9.51 12.48
CA PRO A 128 -0.22 8.69 13.16
C PRO A 128 -0.42 7.20 12.86
N ILE A 129 0.60 6.56 12.30
CA ILE A 129 0.61 5.12 12.04
C ILE A 129 0.86 4.40 13.35
N SER A 130 0.13 3.32 13.61
CA SER A 130 0.40 2.40 14.71
C SER A 130 1.09 1.14 14.19
N LEU A 131 2.20 0.75 14.81
CA LEU A 131 2.95 -0.45 14.46
C LEU A 131 3.26 -1.24 15.73
N LEU A 132 2.69 -2.43 15.87
CA LEU A 132 3.07 -3.41 16.89
C LEU A 132 4.16 -4.32 16.32
N SER A 133 5.29 -4.43 17.02
CA SER A 133 6.36 -5.37 16.70
C SER A 133 6.24 -6.67 17.50
N GLU A 134 5.91 -7.78 16.86
CA GLU A 134 5.76 -9.08 17.54
C GLU A 134 7.10 -9.83 17.68
N ALA A 135 8.13 -9.43 16.92
CA ALA A 135 9.42 -10.11 16.90
C ALA A 135 10.63 -9.21 17.23
N GLY A 136 10.48 -7.89 17.30
CA GLY A 136 11.62 -6.98 17.53
C GLY A 136 12.54 -6.83 16.31
N ALA A 137 12.00 -6.96 15.09
CA ALA A 137 12.79 -6.82 13.87
C ALA A 137 13.15 -5.35 13.56
N LEU A 138 14.13 -5.13 12.70
CA LEU A 138 14.42 -3.80 12.15
C LEU A 138 13.23 -3.34 11.28
N CYS A 139 12.63 -2.20 11.61
CA CYS A 139 11.57 -1.61 10.80
C CYS A 139 12.17 -0.69 9.74
N ARG A 140 11.76 -0.86 8.48
CA ARG A 140 12.16 0.00 7.35
C ARG A 140 10.92 0.61 6.71
N LEU A 141 10.94 1.91 6.50
CA LEU A 141 9.91 2.69 5.85
C LEU A 141 10.46 3.21 4.53
N LYS A 142 9.66 3.18 3.45
CA LYS A 142 10.00 3.88 2.21
C LYS A 142 10.08 5.39 2.52
N ALA A 143 11.16 6.04 2.06
CA ALA A 143 11.27 7.49 2.20
C ALA A 143 10.09 8.17 1.49
N ARG A 144 9.47 9.13 2.16
CA ARG A 144 8.46 10.03 1.59
C ARG A 144 9.14 11.34 1.24
N ASP A 145 8.75 11.93 0.13
CA ASP A 145 9.13 13.31 -0.14
C ASP A 145 8.34 14.28 0.76
N ALA A 146 8.84 15.49 0.94
CA ALA A 146 8.21 16.47 1.82
C ALA A 146 6.80 16.87 1.36
N ALA A 147 6.51 16.80 0.06
CA ALA A 147 5.20 17.12 -0.50
C ALA A 147 4.15 16.04 -0.16
N ASP A 148 4.49 14.77 -0.35
CA ASP A 148 3.73 13.58 0.03
C ASP A 148 3.57 13.47 1.54
N ALA A 149 4.57 13.88 2.33
CA ALA A 149 4.48 13.96 3.78
C ALA A 149 3.51 15.07 4.23
N ALA A 150 3.47 16.20 3.52
CA ALA A 150 2.56 17.31 3.79
C ALA A 150 1.13 17.09 3.27
N GLY A 151 0.85 15.99 2.57
CA GLY A 151 -0.45 15.69 1.95
C GLY A 151 -0.73 16.49 0.66
N ARG A 152 0.30 17.11 0.07
CA ARG A 152 0.19 17.82 -1.19
C ARG A 152 0.56 16.82 -2.28
N GLY A 153 -0.45 16.19 -2.90
CA GLY A 153 -0.24 15.16 -3.92
C GLY A 153 0.86 15.55 -4.90
N ALA A 154 1.82 14.65 -5.10
CA ALA A 154 3.03 14.87 -5.89
C ALA A 154 2.69 15.45 -7.28
N GLN A 155 3.08 16.70 -7.55
CA GLN A 155 3.37 17.10 -8.92
C GLN A 155 4.78 16.64 -9.24
N ALA A 156 4.89 15.79 -10.27
CA ALA A 156 6.16 15.31 -10.79
C ALA A 156 7.07 16.51 -11.15
N GLY A 157 8.10 16.71 -10.33
CA GLY A 157 9.07 17.76 -10.50
C GLY A 157 10.39 17.40 -9.82
N MET A 158 11.46 17.54 -10.58
CA MET A 158 12.87 17.20 -10.33
C MET A 158 13.51 17.93 -9.13
N ALA A 159 12.86 18.01 -7.97
CA ALA A 159 13.45 18.56 -6.74
C ALA A 159 14.26 17.47 -6.02
N PRO A 160 15.38 17.81 -5.35
CA PRO A 160 16.10 16.83 -4.55
C PRO A 160 15.19 16.32 -3.44
N LEU A 161 14.87 15.03 -3.49
CA LEU A 161 14.15 14.30 -2.45
C LEU A 161 14.91 14.39 -1.13
N VAL A 162 14.61 15.39 -0.31
CA VAL A 162 14.89 15.32 1.12
C VAL A 162 13.79 14.42 1.69
N ALA A 163 14.18 13.25 2.20
CA ALA A 163 13.25 12.35 2.85
C ALA A 163 12.68 13.07 4.07
N ALA A 164 11.35 13.15 4.18
CA ALA A 164 10.72 13.61 5.40
C ALA A 164 11.06 12.63 6.53
N GLU A 165 11.85 13.08 7.50
CA GLU A 165 12.23 12.26 8.66
C GLU A 165 11.00 12.06 9.55
N PRO A 166 10.58 10.80 9.81
CA PRO A 166 9.43 10.57 10.67
C PRO A 166 9.81 10.74 12.13
N LEU A 167 8.92 11.37 12.91
CA LEU A 167 8.94 11.28 14.35
C LEU A 167 8.38 9.93 14.77
N VAL A 168 9.20 9.11 15.41
CA VAL A 168 8.79 7.81 15.95
C VAL A 168 8.79 7.86 17.46
N THR A 169 7.66 7.51 18.07
CA THR A 169 7.53 7.36 19.53
C THR A 169 7.04 5.96 19.88
N THR A 170 7.35 5.51 21.08
CA THR A 170 6.72 4.31 21.67
C THR A 170 5.31 4.68 22.16
N ALA A 171 4.47 3.67 22.44
CA ALA A 171 3.17 3.90 23.07
C ALA A 171 3.26 4.62 24.44
N ALA A 172 4.41 4.56 25.12
CA ALA A 172 4.68 5.30 26.35
C ALA A 172 5.15 6.75 26.10
N GLY A 173 5.22 7.20 24.85
CA GLY A 173 5.63 8.55 24.45
C GLY A 173 7.14 8.77 24.31
N ALA A 174 7.98 7.77 24.59
CA ALA A 174 9.43 7.90 24.42
C ALA A 174 9.81 7.97 22.94
N THR A 175 10.61 8.97 22.55
CA THR A 175 11.13 9.13 21.19
C THR A 175 12.14 8.04 20.84
N VAL A 176 12.05 7.51 19.64
CA VAL A 176 12.96 6.50 19.08
C VAL A 176 13.84 7.17 18.04
N ARG A 177 15.16 6.89 18.09
CA ARG A 177 16.09 7.37 17.07
C ARG A 177 15.77 6.71 15.73
N VAL A 178 15.59 7.53 14.71
CA VAL A 178 15.41 7.11 13.32
C VAL A 178 16.65 7.47 12.53
N GLU A 179 17.05 6.57 11.64
CA GLU A 179 18.09 6.81 10.64
C GLU A 179 17.43 6.86 9.26
N CYS A 180 17.86 7.80 8.40
CA CYS A 180 17.32 7.96 7.06
C CYS A 180 18.43 7.99 6.00
N SER A 181 18.11 7.40 4.85
CA SER A 181 18.81 7.57 3.58
C SER A 181 17.87 8.25 2.57
N ARG A 182 18.35 8.46 1.35
CA ARG A 182 17.55 8.99 0.24
C ARG A 182 16.27 8.18 -0.03
N ASP A 183 16.28 6.86 0.16
CA ASP A 183 15.20 5.98 -0.28
C ASP A 183 14.42 5.28 0.85
N GLN A 184 14.88 5.39 2.09
CA GLN A 184 14.25 4.76 3.25
C GLN A 184 14.64 5.43 4.58
N CYS A 185 13.81 5.20 5.60
CA CYS A 185 14.15 5.43 7.00
C CYS A 185 14.00 4.13 7.79
N TRP A 186 14.76 3.94 8.86
CA TRP A 186 14.69 2.75 9.68
C TRP A 186 14.95 3.02 11.17
N PHE A 187 14.43 2.11 12.00
CA PHE A 187 14.67 2.10 13.43
C PHE A 187 14.54 0.67 13.97
N ASN A 188 15.27 0.38 15.06
CA ASN A 188 15.14 -0.90 15.75
C ASN A 188 13.83 -0.95 16.53
N THR A 189 13.20 -2.13 16.54
CA THR A 189 12.01 -2.37 17.35
C THR A 189 12.30 -3.41 18.44
N THR A 190 11.47 -3.42 19.47
CA THR A 190 11.49 -4.39 20.55
C THR A 190 10.23 -5.22 20.47
N ARG A 191 10.36 -6.53 20.68
CA ARG A 191 9.23 -7.45 20.73
C ARG A 191 8.19 -7.00 21.76
N GLY A 192 6.93 -7.00 21.36
CA GLY A 192 5.77 -6.60 22.17
C GLY A 192 5.55 -5.10 22.25
N MET A 193 6.43 -4.26 21.70
CA MET A 193 6.26 -2.80 21.74
C MET A 193 5.44 -2.29 20.55
N THR A 194 4.59 -1.30 20.86
CA THR A 194 3.87 -0.50 19.86
C THR A 194 4.59 0.82 19.65
N TYR A 195 4.67 1.23 18.39
CA TYR A 195 5.28 2.46 17.90
C TYR A 195 4.24 3.31 17.19
N HIS A 196 4.31 4.62 17.39
CA HIS A 196 3.58 5.63 16.65
C HIS A 196 4.54 6.35 15.70
N ILE A 197 4.22 6.38 14.42
CA ILE A 197 5.04 7.01 13.38
C ILE A 197 4.24 8.19 12.82
N MET A 198 4.83 9.38 12.91
CA MET A 198 4.22 10.63 12.46
C MET A 198 5.15 11.32 11.47
N TYR A 199 4.59 11.87 10.40
CA TYR A 199 5.30 12.76 9.50
C TYR A 199 4.86 14.19 9.83
N THR A 200 5.81 15.04 10.20
CA THR A 200 5.51 16.44 10.54
C THR A 200 5.14 17.21 9.27
N LYS A 201 4.07 18.01 9.35
CA LYS A 201 3.85 19.07 8.37
C LYS A 201 4.81 20.21 8.72
N GLU A 202 5.72 20.54 7.81
CA GLU A 202 6.37 21.85 7.82
C GLU A 202 5.35 22.95 7.46
#